data_AF-A0AA41TYM9-F1
#
_entry.id   AF-A0AA41TYM9-F1
#
_cell.length_a   1.000
_cell.length_b   1.000
_cell.length_c   1.000
_cell.angle_alpha   90.00
_cell.angle_beta   90.00
_cell.angle_gamma   90.00
#
_symmetry.space_group_name_H-M   'P 1'
#
loop_
_entity.id
_entity.type
_entity.pdbx_description
1 polymer ?
#
loop_
_entity_poly.entity_id
_entity_poly.type
_entity_poly.pdbx_seq_one_letter_code
_entity_poly.pdbx_strand_id
1 'polypeptide(L)'
;MPRDSGPTRRLLIDAAEQLFVEKGLDVPLGEITKAAGQRNTGAVHYHFGGRDGLLRAILDRHVPVMAARRGALLTEALATPADPVGYARALVLPVTDLLYGPPADRAYLQISVRLIGDPTSSVAAYLGGDDVLAVVDAAITALRPPDAEAFRERVFLAVQMVGLLSAQRAARGDAAPRPDAIVRTGELTRPEYEAHLVAILTGALSVA
;
A
#
# COMPACT_ATOMS: atom_id res chain seq x y z
N MET A 1 -6.07 38.16 -5.25
CA MET A 1 -6.50 37.04 -4.39
C MET A 1 -5.58 35.87 -4.67
N PRO A 2 -4.93 35.26 -3.66
CA PRO A 2 -4.25 33.99 -3.85
C PRO A 2 -5.33 32.98 -4.22
N ARG A 3 -5.28 32.43 -5.44
CA ARG A 3 -6.18 31.32 -5.81
C ARG A 3 -5.83 30.16 -4.90
N ASP A 4 -6.81 29.62 -4.20
CA ASP A 4 -6.65 28.46 -3.33
C ASP A 4 -5.91 27.36 -4.10
N SER A 5 -4.64 27.15 -3.78
CA SER A 5 -3.81 26.10 -4.37
C SER A 5 -4.23 24.72 -3.88
N GLY A 6 -4.89 24.64 -2.71
CA GLY A 6 -5.39 23.42 -2.08
C GLY A 6 -6.41 22.64 -2.93
N PRO A 7 -7.51 23.26 -3.40
CA PRO A 7 -8.48 22.64 -4.29
C PRO A 7 -7.86 22.10 -5.58
N THR A 8 -7.03 22.90 -6.28
CA THR A 8 -6.37 22.43 -7.52
C THR A 8 -5.39 21.29 -7.24
N ARG A 9 -4.61 21.37 -6.16
CA ARG A 9 -3.69 20.30 -5.77
C ARG A 9 -4.43 18.98 -5.52
N ARG A 10 -5.57 19.02 -4.80
CA ARG A 10 -6.39 17.82 -4.56
C ARG A 10 -6.96 17.24 -5.86
N LEU A 11 -7.55 18.09 -6.72
CA LEU A 11 -8.11 17.64 -8.00
C LEU A 11 -7.04 16.97 -8.89
N LEU A 12 -5.81 17.47 -8.87
CA LEU A 12 -4.69 16.87 -9.60
C LEU A 12 -4.27 15.52 -9.01
N ILE A 13 -4.26 15.37 -7.68
CA ILE A 13 -3.98 14.10 -7.01
C ILE A 13 -5.06 13.06 -7.36
N ASP A 14 -6.34 13.42 -7.20
CA ASP A 14 -7.46 12.51 -7.46
C ASP A 14 -7.48 12.05 -8.94
N ALA A 15 -7.25 12.97 -9.87
CA ALA A 15 -7.16 12.64 -11.30
C ALA A 15 -5.93 11.76 -11.62
N ALA A 16 -4.81 11.97 -10.94
CA ALA A 16 -3.59 11.19 -11.12
C ALA A 16 -3.77 9.76 -10.59
N GLU A 17 -4.34 9.58 -9.39
CA GLU A 17 -4.64 8.27 -8.81
C GLU A 17 -5.44 7.40 -9.81
N GLN A 18 -6.50 7.96 -10.40
CA GLN A 18 -7.33 7.28 -11.40
C GLN A 18 -6.54 6.92 -12.67
N LEU A 19 -5.88 7.92 -13.28
CA LEU A 19 -5.18 7.69 -14.55
C LEU A 19 -3.97 6.75 -14.40
N PHE A 20 -3.29 6.76 -13.26
CA PHE A 20 -2.18 5.84 -12.99
C PHE A 20 -2.66 4.39 -12.87
N VAL A 21 -3.81 4.16 -12.25
CA VAL A 21 -4.44 2.84 -12.19
C VAL A 21 -4.82 2.37 -13.59
N GLU A 22 -5.53 3.21 -14.34
CA GLU A 22 -6.11 2.88 -15.66
C GLU A 22 -5.07 2.74 -16.78
N LYS A 23 -4.11 3.67 -16.85
CA LYS A 23 -3.21 3.84 -18.01
C LYS A 23 -1.74 3.59 -17.70
N GLY A 24 -1.38 3.35 -16.45
CA GLY A 24 0.02 3.20 -16.03
C GLY A 24 0.66 4.49 -15.56
N LEU A 25 1.84 4.35 -14.93
CA LEU A 25 2.55 5.47 -14.30
C LEU A 25 3.12 6.49 -15.30
N ASP A 26 3.26 6.09 -16.58
CA ASP A 26 3.83 6.90 -17.66
C ASP A 26 2.83 7.87 -18.31
N VAL A 27 1.55 7.84 -17.92
CA VAL A 27 0.50 8.70 -18.50
C VAL A 27 0.94 10.18 -18.55
N PRO A 28 0.81 10.90 -19.68
CA PRO A 28 1.28 12.27 -19.81
C PRO A 28 0.68 13.23 -18.76
N LEU A 29 1.49 14.10 -18.17
CA LEU A 29 1.03 15.07 -17.15
C LEU A 29 -0.05 16.03 -17.67
N GLY A 30 -0.07 16.29 -18.98
CA GLY A 30 -1.13 17.06 -19.64
C GLY A 30 -2.49 16.36 -19.59
N GLU A 31 -2.53 15.03 -19.67
CA GLU A 31 -3.78 14.27 -19.54
C GLU A 31 -4.32 14.35 -18.11
N ILE A 32 -3.44 14.23 -17.10
CA ILE A 32 -3.80 14.41 -15.68
C ILE A 32 -4.36 15.80 -15.45
N THR A 33 -3.68 16.82 -15.97
CA THR A 33 -4.11 18.22 -15.86
C THR A 33 -5.49 18.44 -16.47
N LYS A 34 -5.73 17.88 -17.66
CA LYS A 34 -7.02 17.95 -18.34
C LYS A 34 -8.11 17.21 -17.57
N ALA A 35 -7.83 16.02 -17.06
CA ALA A 35 -8.75 15.22 -16.26
C ALA A 35 -9.13 15.93 -14.95
N ALA A 36 -8.19 16.66 -14.34
CA ALA A 36 -8.42 17.52 -13.17
C ALA A 36 -9.19 18.83 -13.49
N GLY A 37 -9.67 19.02 -14.73
CA GLY A 37 -10.40 20.22 -15.16
C GLY A 37 -9.54 21.49 -15.23
N GLN A 38 -8.20 21.35 -15.22
CA GLN A 38 -7.31 22.50 -15.22
C GLN A 38 -7.01 22.94 -16.66
N ARG A 39 -7.12 24.25 -16.91
CA ARG A 39 -6.80 24.85 -18.22
C ARG A 39 -5.30 25.09 -18.42
N ASN A 40 -4.52 25.09 -17.34
CA ASN A 40 -3.08 25.35 -17.36
C ASN A 40 -2.29 24.03 -17.38
N THR A 41 -1.67 23.71 -18.52
CA THR A 41 -0.83 22.52 -18.72
C THR A 41 0.39 22.45 -17.79
N GLY A 42 0.81 23.59 -17.21
CA GLY A 42 1.90 23.67 -16.23
C GLY A 42 1.48 23.40 -14.79
N ALA A 43 0.20 23.10 -14.50
CA ALA A 43 -0.29 22.99 -13.12
C ALA A 43 0.41 21.87 -12.33
N VAL A 44 0.69 20.73 -12.95
CA VAL A 44 1.43 19.63 -12.28
C VAL A 44 2.85 20.05 -11.93
N HIS A 45 3.59 20.65 -12.87
CA HIS A 45 4.93 21.13 -12.60
C HIS A 45 4.96 22.23 -11.54
N TYR A 46 3.97 23.12 -11.55
CA TYR A 46 3.86 24.19 -10.57
C TYR A 46 3.59 23.67 -9.15
N HIS A 47 2.66 22.73 -8.98
CA HIS A 47 2.26 22.23 -7.66
C HIS A 47 3.14 21.11 -7.10
N PHE A 48 3.78 20.34 -7.98
CA PHE A 48 4.46 19.10 -7.60
C PHE A 48 5.89 19.00 -8.16
N GLY A 49 6.35 19.93 -9.00
CA GLY A 49 7.66 19.83 -9.63
C GLY A 49 7.76 18.76 -10.73
N GLY A 50 6.67 18.04 -11.03
CA GLY A 50 6.63 17.01 -12.07
C GLY A 50 5.97 15.72 -11.59
N ARG A 51 6.22 14.62 -12.31
CA ARG A 51 5.64 13.30 -12.03
C ARG A 51 6.05 12.77 -10.65
N ASP A 52 7.34 12.80 -10.33
CA ASP A 52 7.84 12.24 -9.07
C ASP A 52 7.24 12.93 -7.84
N GLY A 53 7.13 14.26 -7.86
CA GLY A 53 6.51 14.98 -6.75
C GLY A 53 4.99 14.78 -6.68
N LEU A 54 4.32 14.48 -7.81
CA LEU A 54 2.91 14.12 -7.82
C LEU A 54 2.71 12.71 -7.24
N LEU A 55 3.57 11.75 -7.60
CA LEU A 55 3.60 10.42 -6.98
C LEU A 55 3.86 10.52 -5.48
N ARG A 56 4.87 11.29 -5.04
CA ARG A 56 5.13 11.54 -3.61
C ARG A 56 3.90 12.11 -2.90
N ALA A 57 3.20 13.07 -3.50
CA ALA A 57 1.99 13.63 -2.92
C ALA A 57 0.85 12.59 -2.75
N ILE A 58 0.76 11.59 -3.63
CA ILE A 58 -0.14 10.45 -3.48
C ILE A 58 0.31 9.56 -2.30
N LEU A 59 1.62 9.32 -2.16
CA LEU A 59 2.16 8.53 -1.05
C LEU A 59 1.92 9.22 0.31
N ASP A 60 2.19 10.52 0.40
CA ASP A 60 2.04 11.34 1.61
C ASP A 60 0.60 11.32 2.16
N ARG A 61 -0.39 11.07 1.29
CA ARG A 61 -1.80 10.95 1.69
C ARG A 61 -2.08 9.66 2.48
N HIS A 62 -1.32 8.59 2.25
CA HIS A 62 -1.64 7.24 2.74
C HIS A 62 -0.61 6.69 3.73
N VAL A 63 0.69 6.96 3.53
CA VAL A 63 1.78 6.44 4.36
C VAL A 63 1.59 6.79 5.85
N PRO A 64 1.30 8.04 6.26
CA PRO A 64 1.11 8.37 7.68
C PRO A 64 -0.09 7.66 8.30
N VAL A 65 -1.16 7.47 7.54
CA VAL A 65 -2.39 6.78 7.99
C VAL A 65 -2.10 5.30 8.24
N MET A 66 -1.40 4.65 7.31
CA MET A 66 -0.97 3.26 7.47
C MET A 66 -0.03 3.08 8.66
N ALA A 67 0.97 3.96 8.79
CA ALA A 67 1.94 3.90 9.89
C ALA A 67 1.25 4.07 11.26
N ALA A 68 0.32 5.02 11.39
CA ALA A 68 -0.46 5.21 12.62
C ALA A 68 -1.32 3.98 12.95
N ARG A 69 -2.02 3.42 11.95
CA ARG A 69 -2.83 2.21 12.14
C ARG A 69 -1.98 1.01 12.56
N ARG A 70 -0.80 0.85 11.95
CA ARG A 70 0.16 -0.21 12.27
C ARG A 70 0.72 -0.06 13.68
N GLY A 71 1.09 1.15 14.08
CA GLY A 71 1.59 1.44 15.43
C GLY A 71 0.57 1.13 16.54
N ALA A 72 -0.71 1.42 16.30
CA ALA A 72 -1.77 1.04 17.24
C ALA A 72 -1.88 -0.49 17.39
N LEU A 73 -1.89 -1.23 16.28
CA LEU A 73 -1.94 -2.70 16.29
C LEU A 73 -0.67 -3.32 16.89
N LEU A 74 0.50 -2.71 16.69
CA LEU A 74 1.74 -3.13 17.35
C LEU A 74 1.63 -2.96 18.87
N THR A 75 1.06 -1.85 19.34
CA THR A 75 0.83 -1.63 20.77
C THR A 75 -0.07 -2.72 21.37
N GLU A 76 -1.12 -3.12 20.64
CA GLU A 76 -1.97 -4.25 21.04
C GLU A 76 -1.19 -5.57 21.06
N ALA A 77 -0.38 -5.85 20.03
CA ALA A 77 0.43 -7.07 19.95
C ALA A 77 1.43 -7.20 21.12
N LEU A 78 1.99 -6.08 21.57
CA LEU A 78 2.92 -6.05 22.70
C LEU A 78 2.28 -6.38 24.05
N ALA A 79 0.94 -6.40 24.16
CA ALA A 79 0.26 -6.88 25.36
C ALA A 79 0.37 -8.41 25.53
N THR A 80 0.57 -9.14 24.42
CA THR A 80 0.77 -10.60 24.38
C THR A 80 1.97 -10.92 23.48
N PRO A 81 3.20 -10.55 23.87
CA PRO A 81 4.34 -10.48 22.97
C PRO A 81 4.78 -11.84 22.40
N ALA A 82 4.45 -12.95 23.08
CA ALA A 82 4.73 -14.30 22.60
C ALA A 82 3.75 -14.80 21.52
N ASP A 83 2.66 -14.06 21.25
CA ASP A 83 1.67 -14.43 20.24
C ASP A 83 2.04 -13.83 18.86
N PRO A 84 2.47 -14.65 17.87
CA PRO A 84 2.81 -14.17 16.54
C PRO A 84 1.61 -13.55 15.80
N VAL A 85 0.38 -13.89 16.17
CA VAL A 85 -0.84 -13.40 15.51
C VAL A 85 -0.98 -11.89 15.65
N GLY A 86 -0.57 -11.30 16.78
CA GLY A 86 -0.60 -9.85 16.99
C GLY A 86 0.24 -9.10 15.96
N TYR A 87 1.49 -9.54 15.74
CA TYR A 87 2.38 -8.94 14.73
C TYR A 87 1.87 -9.20 13.31
N ALA A 88 1.34 -10.39 13.01
CA ALA A 88 0.74 -10.68 11.72
C ALA A 88 -0.43 -9.73 11.41
N ARG A 89 -1.30 -9.45 12.39
CA ARG A 89 -2.40 -8.48 12.25
C ARG A 89 -1.88 -7.07 12.05
N ALA A 90 -0.84 -6.66 12.79
CA ALA A 90 -0.20 -5.36 12.58
C ALA A 90 0.39 -5.22 11.16
N LEU A 91 0.87 -6.31 10.55
CA LEU A 91 1.36 -6.30 9.17
C LEU A 91 0.24 -6.29 8.13
N VAL A 92 -0.84 -7.06 8.36
CA VAL A 92 -1.92 -7.31 7.38
C VAL A 92 -3.02 -6.25 7.38
N LEU A 93 -3.57 -5.92 8.56
CA LEU A 93 -4.81 -5.14 8.64
C LEU A 93 -4.70 -3.72 8.07
N PRO A 94 -3.59 -2.97 8.23
CA PRO A 94 -3.46 -1.67 7.59
C PRO A 94 -3.56 -1.74 6.06
N VAL A 95 -3.13 -2.84 5.44
CA VAL A 95 -3.22 -3.05 3.98
C VAL A 95 -4.66 -3.38 3.57
N THR A 96 -5.34 -4.25 4.33
CA THR A 96 -6.73 -4.63 4.00
C THR A 96 -7.72 -3.52 4.32
N ASP A 97 -7.44 -2.66 5.30
CA ASP A 97 -8.21 -1.44 5.56
C ASP A 97 -8.25 -0.54 4.30
N LEU A 98 -7.12 -0.38 3.59
CA LEU A 98 -7.08 0.34 2.31
C LEU A 98 -7.80 -0.40 1.18
N LEU A 99 -7.66 -1.73 1.12
CA LEU A 99 -8.31 -2.56 0.10
C LEU A 99 -9.84 -2.40 0.11
N TYR A 100 -10.42 -2.27 1.29
CA TYR A 100 -11.86 -2.09 1.48
C TYR A 100 -12.26 -0.63 1.72
N GLY A 101 -11.33 0.31 1.53
CA GLY A 101 -11.53 1.74 1.63
C GLY A 101 -12.06 2.39 0.34
N PRO A 102 -12.05 3.74 0.28
CA PRO A 102 -12.39 4.50 -0.91
C PRO A 102 -11.52 4.15 -2.15
N PRO A 103 -11.93 4.54 -3.36
CA PRO A 103 -11.15 4.29 -4.58
C PRO A 103 -9.70 4.82 -4.53
N ALA A 104 -9.45 5.93 -3.85
CA ALA A 104 -8.10 6.48 -3.65
C ALA A 104 -7.16 5.49 -2.93
N ASP A 105 -7.65 4.85 -1.86
CA ASP A 105 -6.90 3.86 -1.08
C ASP A 105 -6.52 2.65 -1.94
N ARG A 106 -7.47 2.17 -2.76
CA ARG A 106 -7.25 1.07 -3.71
C ARG A 106 -6.28 1.47 -4.83
N ALA A 107 -6.33 2.71 -5.29
CA ALA A 107 -5.38 3.24 -6.26
C ALA A 107 -3.97 3.30 -5.68
N TYR A 108 -3.82 3.76 -4.42
CA TYR A 108 -2.55 3.74 -3.71
C TYR A 108 -1.95 2.33 -3.60
N LEU A 109 -2.75 1.30 -3.28
CA LEU A 109 -2.26 -0.09 -3.25
C LEU A 109 -1.69 -0.53 -4.60
N GLN A 110 -2.37 -0.20 -5.68
CA GLN A 110 -1.93 -0.54 -7.04
C GLN A 110 -0.69 0.25 -7.47
N ILE A 111 -0.61 1.53 -7.14
CA ILE A 111 0.52 2.39 -7.47
C ILE A 111 1.76 1.98 -6.66
N SER A 112 1.62 1.78 -5.35
CA SER A 112 2.73 1.43 -4.46
C SER A 112 3.42 0.13 -4.85
N VAL A 113 2.66 -0.92 -5.18
CA VAL A 113 3.23 -2.20 -5.65
C VAL A 113 4.00 -2.05 -6.97
N ARG A 114 3.54 -1.20 -7.89
CA ARG A 114 4.29 -0.91 -9.13
C ARG A 114 5.59 -0.16 -8.85
N LEU A 115 5.57 0.79 -7.92
CA LEU A 115 6.78 1.52 -7.50
C LEU A 115 7.79 0.60 -6.82
N ILE A 116 7.35 -0.31 -5.93
CA ILE A 116 8.21 -1.30 -5.27
C ILE A 116 8.84 -2.24 -6.29
N GLY A 117 8.08 -2.66 -7.31
CA GLY A 117 8.55 -3.56 -8.35
C GLY A 117 9.46 -2.92 -9.40
N ASP A 118 9.59 -1.59 -9.41
CA ASP A 118 10.43 -0.85 -10.36
C ASP A 118 11.78 -0.48 -9.74
N PRO A 119 12.89 -1.15 -10.12
CA PRO A 119 14.22 -0.89 -9.56
C PRO A 119 14.76 0.50 -9.93
N THR A 120 14.14 1.19 -10.89
CA THR A 120 14.53 2.55 -11.31
C THR A 120 13.73 3.65 -10.61
N SER A 121 12.75 3.27 -9.78
CA SER A 121 11.86 4.23 -9.12
C SER A 121 12.60 5.06 -8.06
N SER A 122 12.74 6.35 -8.34
CA SER A 122 13.24 7.35 -7.38
C SER A 122 12.26 7.61 -6.23
N VAL A 123 11.00 7.18 -6.37
CA VAL A 123 9.90 7.46 -5.45
C VAL A 123 9.62 6.30 -4.50
N ALA A 124 10.04 5.07 -4.83
CA ALA A 124 9.82 3.90 -3.99
C ALA A 124 10.36 4.07 -2.56
N ALA A 125 11.48 4.77 -2.38
CA ALA A 125 12.05 5.09 -1.07
C ALA A 125 11.12 5.91 -0.15
N TYR A 126 10.12 6.61 -0.71
CA TYR A 126 9.16 7.41 0.05
C TYR A 126 7.94 6.63 0.54
N LEU A 127 7.79 5.36 0.15
CA LEU A 127 6.77 4.47 0.72
C LEU A 127 7.00 4.19 2.20
N GLY A 128 8.18 4.57 2.72
CA GLY A 128 8.59 4.34 4.10
C GLY A 128 9.01 2.90 4.29
N GLY A 129 8.68 2.35 5.46
CA GLY A 129 9.09 1.02 5.89
C GLY A 129 9.49 0.96 7.36
N ASP A 130 9.74 2.11 8.00
CA ASP A 130 10.10 2.19 9.41
C ASP A 130 9.02 1.60 10.33
N ASP A 131 7.74 1.78 9.97
CA ASP A 131 6.61 1.20 10.69
C ASP A 131 6.58 -0.33 10.56
N VAL A 132 6.90 -0.86 9.38
CA VAL A 132 7.03 -2.31 9.15
C VAL A 132 8.25 -2.86 9.88
N LEU A 133 9.40 -2.20 9.78
CA LEU A 133 10.63 -2.55 10.48
C LEU A 133 10.41 -2.60 11.99
N ALA A 134 9.71 -1.63 12.57
CA ALA A 134 9.38 -1.61 14.00
C ALA A 134 8.58 -2.86 14.42
N VAL A 135 7.62 -3.30 13.61
CA VAL A 135 6.87 -4.54 13.88
C VAL A 135 7.78 -5.77 13.78
N VAL A 136 8.64 -5.83 12.78
CA VAL A 136 9.57 -6.95 12.57
C VAL A 136 10.60 -7.03 13.70
N ASP A 137 11.18 -5.91 14.11
CA ASP A 137 12.16 -5.87 15.20
C ASP A 137 11.52 -6.21 16.56
N ALA A 138 10.28 -5.78 16.79
CA ALA A 138 9.51 -6.21 17.96
C ALA A 138 9.23 -7.72 17.94
N ALA A 139 8.86 -8.28 16.78
CA ALA A 139 8.64 -9.71 16.62
C ALA A 139 9.95 -10.51 16.82
N ILE A 140 11.08 -10.05 16.29
CA ILE A 140 12.41 -10.67 16.51
C ILE A 140 12.74 -10.68 18.01
N THR A 141 12.51 -9.55 18.69
CA THR A 141 12.79 -9.41 20.13
C THR A 141 11.95 -10.38 20.96
N ALA A 142 10.66 -10.50 20.63
CA ALA A 142 9.72 -11.28 21.42
C ALA A 142 9.74 -12.78 21.10
N LEU A 143 9.83 -13.15 19.81
CA LEU A 143 9.76 -14.53 19.35
C LEU A 143 11.13 -15.22 19.32
N ARG A 144 12.22 -14.42 19.31
CA ARG A 144 13.62 -14.88 19.40
C ARG A 144 13.96 -15.99 18.38
N PRO A 145 13.82 -15.71 17.07
CA PRO A 145 14.16 -16.68 16.04
C PRO A 145 15.65 -17.08 16.10
N PRO A 146 16.00 -18.33 15.75
CA PRO A 146 17.39 -18.79 15.77
C PRO A 146 18.27 -18.02 14.77
N ASP A 147 17.68 -17.57 13.66
CA ASP A 147 18.31 -16.72 12.64
C ASP A 147 17.43 -15.49 12.39
N ALA A 148 17.86 -14.34 12.91
CA ALA A 148 17.13 -13.08 12.79
C ALA A 148 17.19 -12.48 11.37
N GLU A 149 18.23 -12.79 10.59
CA GLU A 149 18.39 -12.28 9.22
C GLU A 149 17.45 -13.03 8.29
N ALA A 150 17.50 -14.36 8.30
CA ALA A 150 16.58 -15.19 7.52
C ALA A 150 15.10 -14.97 7.92
N PHE A 151 14.83 -14.77 9.22
CA PHE A 151 13.50 -14.40 9.70
C PHE A 151 13.02 -13.08 9.09
N ARG A 152 13.88 -12.04 9.14
CA ARG A 152 13.57 -10.72 8.58
C ARG A 152 13.26 -10.81 7.09
N GLU A 153 14.11 -11.47 6.31
CA GLU A 153 13.91 -11.67 4.88
C GLU A 153 12.58 -12.37 4.57
N ARG A 154 12.31 -13.48 5.27
CA ARG A 154 11.07 -14.26 5.11
C ARG A 154 9.82 -13.42 5.40
N VAL A 155 9.85 -12.62 6.47
CA VAL A 155 8.72 -11.73 6.82
C VAL A 155 8.55 -10.63 5.76
N PHE A 156 9.63 -10.05 5.25
CA PHE A 156 9.53 -9.06 4.17
C PHE A 156 8.94 -9.63 2.88
N LEU A 157 9.35 -10.84 2.48
CA LEU A 157 8.74 -11.54 1.34
C LEU A 157 7.24 -11.75 1.55
N ALA A 158 6.83 -12.15 2.75
CA ALA A 158 5.42 -12.34 3.09
C ALA A 158 4.63 -11.01 3.08
N VAL A 159 5.19 -9.91 3.59
CA VAL A 159 4.59 -8.57 3.55
C VAL A 159 4.44 -8.06 2.12
N GLN A 160 5.46 -8.26 1.26
CA GLN A 160 5.37 -7.90 -0.16
C GLN A 160 4.27 -8.70 -0.86
N MET A 161 4.14 -10.00 -0.56
CA MET A 161 3.06 -10.83 -1.07
C MET A 161 1.68 -10.31 -0.64
N VAL A 162 1.49 -9.90 0.63
CA VAL A 162 0.24 -9.30 1.11
C VAL A 162 -0.12 -8.04 0.31
N GLY A 163 0.85 -7.15 0.11
CA GLY A 163 0.66 -5.93 -0.68
C GLY A 163 0.27 -6.25 -2.13
N LEU A 164 1.01 -7.15 -2.77
CA LEU A 164 0.75 -7.57 -4.15
C LEU A 164 -0.64 -8.21 -4.31
N LEU A 165 -1.01 -9.16 -3.45
CA LEU A 165 -2.30 -9.84 -3.50
C LEU A 165 -3.46 -8.87 -3.26
N SER A 166 -3.28 -7.90 -2.34
CA SER A 166 -4.29 -6.87 -2.07
C SER A 166 -4.43 -5.91 -3.26
N ALA A 167 -3.33 -5.49 -3.88
CA ALA A 167 -3.35 -4.67 -5.09
C ALA A 167 -4.01 -5.39 -6.28
N GLN A 168 -3.70 -6.67 -6.48
CA GLN A 168 -4.35 -7.49 -7.51
C GLN A 168 -5.84 -7.65 -7.24
N ARG A 169 -6.24 -7.81 -5.97
CA ARG A 169 -7.65 -7.87 -5.58
C ARG A 169 -8.35 -6.54 -5.80
N ALA A 170 -7.71 -5.42 -5.48
CA ALA A 170 -8.22 -4.08 -5.77
C ALA A 170 -8.48 -3.88 -7.26
N ALA A 171 -7.51 -4.25 -8.11
CA ALA A 171 -7.65 -4.17 -9.57
C ALA A 171 -8.77 -5.06 -10.14
N ARG A 172 -9.12 -6.15 -9.44
CA ARG A 172 -10.23 -7.05 -9.82
C ARG A 172 -11.57 -6.68 -9.24
N GLY A 173 -11.63 -6.02 -8.09
CA GLY A 173 -12.89 -5.47 -7.57
C GLY A 173 -13.57 -4.54 -8.59
N ASP A 174 -12.76 -3.97 -9.49
CA ASP A 174 -13.19 -3.13 -10.60
C ASP A 174 -13.34 -3.90 -11.95
N ALA A 175 -13.08 -5.21 -12.00
CA ALA A 175 -13.10 -6.02 -13.24
C ALA A 175 -13.92 -7.32 -13.13
N ALA A 176 -14.62 -7.70 -14.21
CA ALA A 176 -15.40 -8.94 -14.23
C ALA A 176 -14.51 -10.20 -14.07
N PRO A 177 -15.00 -11.27 -13.40
CA PRO A 177 -14.26 -12.52 -13.28
C PRO A 177 -13.90 -13.12 -14.65
N ARG A 178 -12.69 -13.66 -14.81
CA ARG A 178 -12.33 -14.45 -15.99
C ARG A 178 -12.81 -15.89 -15.85
N PRO A 179 -13.53 -16.46 -16.84
CA PRO A 179 -14.12 -17.80 -16.74
C PRO A 179 -13.10 -18.94 -16.62
N ASP A 180 -11.87 -18.78 -17.12
CA ASP A 180 -10.89 -19.88 -17.27
C ASP A 180 -9.73 -19.83 -16.26
N ALA A 181 -9.87 -19.11 -15.14
CA ALA A 181 -8.81 -19.06 -14.12
C ALA A 181 -8.77 -20.36 -13.30
N ILE A 182 -7.57 -20.92 -13.13
CA ILE A 182 -7.30 -22.19 -12.41
C ILE A 182 -7.83 -22.17 -10.96
N VAL A 183 -8.02 -20.98 -10.35
CA VAL A 183 -8.73 -20.79 -9.08
C VAL A 183 -9.49 -19.46 -9.12
N ARG A 184 -10.75 -19.46 -8.66
CA ARG A 184 -11.53 -18.23 -8.44
C ARG A 184 -10.96 -17.43 -7.27
N THR A 185 -10.03 -16.53 -7.57
CA THR A 185 -9.45 -15.63 -6.59
C THR A 185 -10.33 -14.38 -6.52
N GLY A 186 -11.13 -14.26 -5.45
CA GLY A 186 -12.11 -13.17 -5.28
C GLY A 186 -13.37 -13.55 -4.49
N GLU A 187 -13.62 -14.85 -4.27
CA GLU A 187 -14.84 -15.33 -3.59
C GLU A 187 -14.86 -15.10 -2.08
N LEU A 188 -13.68 -14.97 -1.46
CA LEU A 188 -13.58 -14.74 -0.03
C LEU A 188 -14.22 -13.40 0.35
N THR A 189 -15.07 -13.42 1.36
CA THR A 189 -15.52 -12.22 2.07
C THR A 189 -14.33 -11.49 2.70
N ARG A 190 -14.53 -10.23 3.10
CA ARG A 190 -13.52 -9.45 3.83
C ARG A 190 -12.91 -10.22 5.02
N PRO A 191 -13.70 -10.72 6.00
CA PRO A 191 -13.13 -11.38 7.17
C PRO A 191 -12.38 -12.67 6.83
N GLU A 192 -12.84 -13.44 5.83
CA GLU A 192 -12.13 -14.64 5.38
C GLU A 192 -10.79 -14.28 4.74
N TYR A 193 -10.77 -13.27 3.87
CA TYR A 193 -9.53 -12.83 3.22
C TYR A 193 -8.50 -12.32 4.23
N GLU A 194 -8.93 -11.50 5.19
CA GLU A 194 -8.08 -11.04 6.30
C GLU A 194 -7.56 -12.21 7.14
N ALA A 195 -8.43 -13.16 7.51
CA ALA A 195 -8.03 -14.33 8.29
C ALA A 195 -6.97 -15.18 7.58
N HIS A 196 -7.11 -15.40 6.27
CA HIS A 196 -6.13 -16.15 5.48
C HIS A 196 -4.78 -15.42 5.38
N LEU A 197 -4.78 -14.11 5.14
CA LEU A 197 -3.54 -13.32 5.11
C LEU A 197 -2.84 -13.31 6.48
N VAL A 198 -3.60 -13.17 7.57
CA VAL A 198 -3.06 -13.25 8.94
C VAL A 198 -2.48 -14.63 9.22
N ALA A 199 -3.16 -15.71 8.82
CA ALA A 199 -2.64 -17.07 9.01
C ALA A 199 -1.32 -17.30 8.23
N ILE A 200 -1.24 -16.82 6.99
CA ILE A 200 -0.02 -16.90 6.17
C ILE A 200 1.14 -16.13 6.84
N LEU A 201 0.90 -14.89 7.29
CA LEU A 201 1.92 -14.10 7.96
C LEU A 201 2.31 -14.67 9.32
N THR A 202 1.36 -15.24 10.05
CA THR A 202 1.64 -15.97 11.30
C THR A 202 2.59 -17.14 11.02
N GLY A 203 2.35 -17.91 9.95
CA GLY A 203 3.28 -18.96 9.51
C GLY A 203 4.68 -18.44 9.16
N ALA A 204 4.77 -17.28 8.50
CA ALA A 204 6.06 -16.63 8.22
C ALA A 204 6.77 -16.11 9.48
N LEU A 205 6.02 -15.82 10.56
CA LEU A 205 6.55 -15.43 11.87
C LEU A 205 6.87 -16.64 12.77
N SER A 206 6.55 -17.86 12.35
CA SER A 206 6.85 -19.06 13.14
C SER A 206 8.36 -19.31 13.24
N VAL A 207 8.78 -19.78 14.41
CA VAL A 207 10.20 -19.96 14.78
C VAL A 207 10.69 -21.39 14.51
N ALA A 208 10.04 -22.11 13.60
CA ALA A 208 10.34 -23.51 13.29
C ALA A 208 11.79 -23.70 12.80
#